data_AF-A0AAV4RVC0-F1
#
_entry.id   AF-A0AAV4RVC0-F1
#
_cell.length_a   1.000
_cell.length_b   1.000
_cell.length_c   1.000
_cell.angle_alpha   90.00
_cell.angle_beta   90.00
_cell.angle_gamma   90.00
#
_symmetry.space_group_name_H-M   'P 1'
#
loop_
_entity.id
_entity.type
_entity.pdbx_description
1 polymer ?
#
loop_
_entity_poly.entity_id
_entity_poly.type
_entity_poly.pdbx_seq_one_letter_code
_entity_poly.pdbx_strand_id
1 'polypeptide(L)'
;MTSDHNPVIFNIDFSLPNNNIPKRYIPNWEKFNYLLSTASYTSTDLNSQHGIENSINHLIQLITTCYDASCKSINTKIANSHISSSLRTKVIIRNRLRKTWQTTRHPADKATYINYNKNLQQDIKIERNTNWNNFLTTLSPQDNSLWKITKNIRKKDHFIHSPSSK
;
A
#
# COMPACT_ATOMS: atom_id res chain seq x y z
N MET A 1 17.82 3.46 27.18
CA MET A 1 17.28 4.82 27.02
C MET A 1 15.84 4.71 26.60
N THR A 2 14.94 4.80 27.58
CA THR A 2 13.48 4.79 27.43
C THR A 2 13.02 6.20 27.08
N SER A 3 12.16 6.32 26.07
CA SER A 3 11.52 7.58 25.68
C SER A 3 10.68 8.12 26.85
N ASP A 4 10.88 9.39 27.22
CA ASP A 4 10.11 10.10 28.27
C ASP A 4 8.76 10.64 27.75
N HIS A 5 8.40 10.28 26.51
CA HIS A 5 7.11 10.62 25.94
C HIS A 5 6.02 9.63 26.39
N ASN A 6 5.07 10.12 27.19
CA ASN A 6 3.80 9.45 27.40
C ASN A 6 2.97 9.48 26.11
N PRO A 7 2.53 8.32 25.58
CA PRO A 7 1.64 8.31 24.43
C PRO A 7 0.28 8.90 24.81
N VAL A 8 -0.19 9.87 24.02
CA VAL A 8 -1.58 10.32 24.08
C VAL A 8 -2.39 9.41 23.17
N ILE A 9 -3.36 8.70 23.75
CA ILE A 9 -4.26 7.79 23.04
C ILE A 9 -5.62 8.48 22.93
N PHE A 10 -6.13 8.62 21.71
CA PHE A 10 -7.50 9.06 21.46
C PHE A 10 -8.33 7.84 21.07
N ASN A 11 -9.43 7.61 21.80
CA ASN A 11 -10.45 6.66 21.42
C ASN A 11 -11.50 7.41 20.61
N ILE A 12 -11.58 7.10 19.32
CA ILE A 12 -12.51 7.74 18.39
C ILE A 12 -13.46 6.66 17.89
N ASP A 13 -14.71 6.71 18.36
CA ASP A 13 -15.74 5.75 18.01
C ASP A 13 -16.37 6.13 16.66
N PHE A 14 -15.78 5.64 15.56
CA PHE A 14 -16.42 5.64 14.25
C PHE A 14 -16.87 4.21 13.89
N SER A 15 -18.15 4.05 13.55
CA SER A 15 -18.64 2.87 12.85
C SER A 15 -18.09 2.89 11.42
N LEU A 16 -16.92 2.29 11.20
CA LEU A 16 -16.36 2.14 9.86
C LEU A 16 -17.30 1.27 9.02
N PRO A 17 -17.86 1.76 7.90
CA PRO A 17 -18.58 0.90 6.98
C PRO A 17 -17.61 -0.18 6.48
N ASN A 18 -17.95 -1.45 6.75
CA ASN A 18 -17.10 -2.63 6.63
C ASN A 18 -16.60 -2.96 5.21
N ASN A 19 -16.90 -2.13 4.20
CA ASN A 19 -16.77 -2.50 2.79
C ASN A 19 -15.86 -1.61 1.93
N ASN A 20 -15.19 -0.59 2.49
CA ASN A 20 -14.34 0.26 1.67
C ASN A 20 -12.92 -0.32 1.59
N ILE A 21 -12.61 -0.97 0.47
CA ILE A 21 -11.23 -1.24 0.05
C ILE A 21 -10.45 0.06 0.22
N PRO A 22 -9.32 0.08 0.97
CA PRO A 22 -8.61 1.32 1.22
C PRO A 22 -8.22 1.93 -0.13
N LYS A 23 -8.70 3.15 -0.41
CA LYS A 23 -8.36 3.88 -1.64
C LYS A 23 -7.16 4.76 -1.35
N ARG A 24 -6.12 4.62 -2.17
CA ARG A 24 -5.03 5.60 -2.22
C ARG A 24 -5.41 6.65 -3.25
N TYR A 25 -5.47 7.89 -2.80
CA TYR A 25 -5.70 9.05 -3.64
C TYR A 25 -4.35 9.60 -4.11
N ILE A 26 -4.16 9.72 -5.42
CA ILE A 26 -2.96 10.29 -6.03
C ILE A 26 -3.39 11.55 -6.78
N PRO A 27 -3.13 12.74 -6.22
CA PRO A 27 -3.47 13.99 -6.89
C PRO A 27 -2.53 14.24 -8.08
N ASN A 28 -3.09 14.70 -9.19
CA ASN A 28 -2.32 15.33 -10.26
C ASN A 28 -2.26 16.84 -9.99
N TRP A 29 -1.13 17.30 -9.45
CA TRP A 29 -0.95 18.70 -9.07
C TRP A 29 -0.99 19.68 -10.25
N GLU A 30 -0.49 19.31 -11.42
CA GLU A 30 -0.56 20.16 -12.61
C GLU A 30 -2.02 20.36 -13.04
N LYS A 31 -2.80 19.28 -13.08
CA LYS A 31 -4.24 19.33 -13.39
C LYS A 31 -5.00 20.10 -12.32
N PHE A 32 -4.68 19.90 -11.05
CA PHE A 32 -5.28 20.64 -9.95
C PHE A 32 -5.03 22.15 -10.09
N ASN A 33 -3.79 22.55 -10.32
CA ASN A 33 -3.40 23.94 -10.50
C ASN A 33 -4.08 24.56 -11.71
N TYR A 34 -4.15 23.83 -12.83
CA TYR A 34 -4.90 24.26 -14.00
C TYR A 34 -6.37 24.51 -13.68
N LEU A 35 -7.06 23.52 -13.08
CA LEU A 35 -8.48 23.63 -12.72
C LEU A 35 -8.73 24.80 -11.77
N LEU A 36 -7.88 24.97 -10.75
CA LEU A 36 -7.98 26.06 -9.79
C LEU A 36 -7.77 27.42 -10.46
N SER A 37 -6.81 27.53 -11.39
CA SER A 37 -6.55 28.77 -12.13
C SER A 37 -7.66 29.16 -13.09
N THR A 38 -8.40 28.18 -13.63
CA THR A 38 -9.54 28.40 -14.53
C THR A 38 -10.87 28.56 -13.80
N ALA A 39 -10.93 28.21 -12.51
CA ALA A 39 -12.15 28.29 -11.73
C ALA A 39 -12.47 29.76 -11.42
N SER A 40 -13.65 30.22 -11.85
CA SER A 40 -14.14 31.55 -11.50
C SER A 40 -14.76 31.52 -10.10
N TYR A 41 -14.06 32.11 -9.14
CA TYR A 41 -14.63 32.40 -7.83
C TYR A 41 -15.24 33.80 -7.83
N THR A 42 -16.50 33.91 -7.41
CA THR A 42 -17.15 35.19 -7.13
C THR A 42 -17.71 35.14 -5.71
N SER A 43 -17.24 36.04 -4.85
CA SER A 43 -17.79 36.17 -3.50
C SER A 43 -19.15 36.87 -3.59
N THR A 44 -20.14 36.32 -2.91
CA THR A 44 -21.55 36.71 -3.09
C THR A 44 -22.04 37.78 -2.12
N ASP A 45 -21.32 38.07 -1.03
CA ASP A 45 -21.47 39.24 -0.15
C ASP A 45 -20.48 39.07 1.02
N LEU A 46 -19.73 40.10 1.39
CA LEU A 46 -18.78 40.07 2.52
C LEU A 46 -19.17 41.01 3.66
N ASN A 47 -20.28 41.73 3.53
CA ASN A 47 -20.70 42.73 4.50
C ASN A 47 -21.58 42.13 5.62
N SER A 48 -21.99 40.88 5.48
CA SER A 48 -22.78 40.16 6.47
C SER A 48 -22.03 38.91 6.95
N GLN A 49 -22.19 38.57 8.24
CA GLN A 49 -21.62 37.33 8.78
C GLN A 49 -22.05 36.11 7.95
N HIS A 50 -23.32 36.07 7.55
CA HIS A 50 -23.85 35.01 6.72
C HIS A 50 -23.22 34.97 5.31
N GLY A 51 -22.98 36.14 4.70
CA GLY A 51 -22.28 36.25 3.42
C GLY A 51 -20.84 35.75 3.49
N ILE A 52 -20.14 36.04 4.60
CA ILE A 52 -18.78 35.54 4.86
C ILE A 52 -18.79 34.02 4.99
N GLU A 53 -19.69 33.44 5.78
CA GLU A 53 -19.81 31.99 5.95
C GLU A 53 -20.13 31.28 4.61
N ASN A 54 -21.04 31.83 3.81
CA ASN A 54 -21.33 31.31 2.48
C ASN A 54 -20.13 31.41 1.52
N SER A 55 -19.39 32.53 1.57
CA SER A 55 -18.19 32.73 0.78
C SER A 55 -17.09 31.73 1.11
N ILE A 56 -16.95 31.38 2.40
CA ILE A 56 -16.02 30.35 2.90
C ILE A 56 -16.46 28.97 2.42
N ASN A 57 -17.74 28.62 2.58
CA ASN A 57 -18.26 27.32 2.15
C ASN A 57 -18.12 27.12 0.64
N HIS A 58 -18.38 28.16 -0.16
CA HIS A 58 -18.17 28.14 -1.60
C HIS A 58 -16.68 27.91 -1.93
N LEU A 59 -15.76 28.64 -1.26
CA LEU A 59 -14.34 28.45 -1.48
C LEU A 59 -13.89 27.01 -1.16
N ILE A 60 -14.35 26.47 -0.03
CA ILE A 60 -14.08 25.08 0.37
C ILE A 60 -14.60 24.13 -0.72
N GLN A 61 -15.83 24.30 -1.16
CA GLN A 61 -16.45 23.44 -2.18
C GLN A 61 -15.71 23.51 -3.52
N LEU A 62 -15.25 24.69 -3.93
CA LEU A 62 -14.50 24.88 -5.17
C LEU A 62 -13.16 24.16 -5.10
N ILE A 63 -12.42 24.32 -4.00
CA ILE A 63 -11.13 23.66 -3.78
C ILE A 63 -11.29 22.14 -3.74
N THR A 64 -12.26 21.63 -2.98
CA THR A 64 -12.51 20.18 -2.88
C THR A 64 -12.92 19.59 -4.22
N THR A 65 -13.78 20.27 -4.98
CA THR A 65 -14.20 19.82 -6.31
C THR A 65 -13.03 19.76 -7.29
N CYS A 66 -12.17 20.80 -7.30
CA CYS A 66 -10.96 20.80 -8.12
C CYS A 66 -10.01 19.67 -7.73
N TYR A 67 -9.84 19.45 -6.42
CA TYR A 67 -9.00 18.39 -5.88
C TYR A 67 -9.50 17.02 -6.32
N ASP A 68 -10.79 16.73 -6.12
CA ASP A 68 -11.39 15.45 -6.48
C ASP A 68 -11.33 15.18 -8.00
N ALA A 69 -11.59 16.20 -8.82
CA ALA A 69 -11.48 16.10 -10.28
C ALA A 69 -10.04 15.90 -10.78
N SER A 70 -9.04 16.34 -10.00
CA SER A 70 -7.62 16.16 -10.29
C SER A 70 -7.06 14.83 -9.76
N CYS A 71 -7.79 14.16 -8.89
CA CYS A 71 -7.29 13.02 -8.13
C CYS A 71 -7.65 11.70 -8.78
N LYS A 72 -6.68 10.78 -8.81
CA LYS A 72 -6.93 9.38 -9.21
C LYS A 72 -7.04 8.54 -7.95
N SER A 73 -8.18 7.87 -7.78
CA SER A 73 -8.30 6.84 -6.76
C SER A 73 -7.73 5.52 -7.30
N ILE A 74 -6.79 4.96 -6.55
CA ILE A 74 -6.26 3.63 -6.79
C ILE A 74 -6.75 2.77 -5.63
N ASN A 75 -7.52 1.73 -5.94
CA ASN A 75 -7.78 0.69 -4.95
C ASN A 75 -6.42 0.19 -4.49
N THR A 76 -6.08 0.37 -3.21
CA THR A 76 -4.93 -0.32 -2.67
C THR A 76 -5.26 -1.79 -2.80
N LYS A 77 -4.62 -2.46 -3.75
CA LYS A 77 -4.57 -3.91 -3.71
C LYS A 77 -4.02 -4.18 -2.32
N ILE A 78 -4.80 -4.86 -1.50
CA ILE A 78 -4.31 -5.41 -0.24
C ILE A 78 -3.22 -6.39 -0.69
N ALA A 79 -1.99 -5.91 -0.86
CA ALA A 79 -0.85 -6.70 -1.32
C ALA A 79 -0.54 -7.82 -0.32
N ASN A 80 -1.20 -7.79 0.83
CA ASN A 80 -1.14 -8.79 1.88
C ASN A 80 -2.09 -9.97 1.67
N SER A 81 -2.93 -10.01 0.63
CA SER A 81 -3.89 -11.11 0.43
C SER A 81 -3.24 -12.46 0.11
N HIS A 82 -1.94 -12.49 -0.22
CA HIS A 82 -1.24 -13.71 -0.64
C HIS A 82 -0.33 -14.33 0.42
N ILE A 83 -0.33 -13.81 1.65
CA ILE A 83 0.45 -14.39 2.75
C ILE A 83 -0.52 -15.06 3.72
N SER A 84 -0.39 -16.38 3.86
CA SER A 84 -1.15 -17.20 4.79
C SER A 84 -1.13 -16.63 6.21
N SER A 85 -2.20 -16.86 6.97
CA SER A 85 -2.28 -16.47 8.38
C SER A 85 -1.11 -17.02 9.20
N SER A 86 -0.67 -18.24 8.91
CA SER A 86 0.50 -18.88 9.50
C SER A 86 1.79 -18.06 9.28
N LEU A 87 2.08 -17.64 8.05
CA LEU A 87 3.25 -16.81 7.76
C LEU A 87 3.17 -15.43 8.43
N ARG A 88 1.98 -14.84 8.55
CA ARG A 88 1.80 -13.58 9.28
C ARG A 88 2.17 -13.73 10.75
N THR A 89 1.74 -14.81 11.40
CA THR A 89 2.14 -15.14 12.78
C THR A 89 3.66 -15.28 12.89
N LYS A 90 4.30 -15.96 11.94
CA LYS A 90 5.77 -16.07 11.92
C LYS A 90 6.46 -14.70 11.75
N VAL A 91 5.93 -13.81 10.91
CA VAL A 91 6.43 -12.43 10.76
C VAL A 91 6.37 -11.67 12.10
N ILE A 92 5.28 -11.81 12.85
CA ILE A 92 5.12 -11.19 14.17
C ILE A 92 6.19 -11.71 15.14
N ILE A 93 6.40 -13.02 15.21
CA ILE A 93 7.42 -13.65 16.07
C ILE A 93 8.83 -13.15 15.68
N ARG A 94 9.15 -13.13 14.38
CA ARG A 94 10.42 -12.61 13.87
C ARG A 94 10.65 -11.16 14.29
N ASN A 95 9.62 -10.31 14.22
CA ASN A 95 9.71 -8.92 14.65
C ASN A 95 9.94 -8.80 16.17
N ARG A 96 9.31 -9.66 16.98
CA ARG A 96 9.55 -9.74 18.42
C ARG A 96 11.00 -10.14 18.72
N LEU A 97 11.53 -11.18 18.08
CA LEU A 97 12.93 -11.60 18.24
C LEU A 97 13.91 -10.50 17.85
N ARG A 98 13.64 -9.77 16.75
CA ARG A 98 14.46 -8.61 16.35
C ARG A 98 14.46 -7.54 17.44
N LYS A 99 13.28 -7.24 18.02
CA LYS A 99 13.15 -6.27 19.10
C LYS A 99 13.96 -6.72 20.33
N THR A 100 13.85 -7.98 20.73
CA THR A 100 14.64 -8.54 21.84
C THR A 100 16.13 -8.34 21.61
N TRP A 101 16.66 -8.76 20.45
CA TRP A 101 18.07 -8.57 20.11
C TRP A 101 18.50 -7.09 20.09
N GLN A 102 17.67 -6.19 19.56
CA GLN A 102 17.97 -4.76 19.53
C GLN A 102 18.06 -4.14 20.93
N THR A 103 17.24 -4.63 21.86
CA THR A 103 17.21 -4.20 23.26
C THR A 103 18.38 -4.78 24.06
N THR A 104 18.58 -6.10 24.00
CA THR A 104 19.59 -6.80 24.83
C THR A 104 20.99 -6.67 24.26
N ARG A 105 21.12 -6.54 22.93
CA ARG A 105 22.38 -6.64 22.16
C ARG A 105 23.15 -7.94 22.40
N HIS A 106 22.51 -8.96 22.97
CA HIS A 106 23.16 -10.23 23.30
C HIS A 106 23.39 -11.08 22.04
N PRO A 107 24.57 -11.71 21.86
CA PRO A 107 24.87 -12.53 20.69
C PRO A 107 23.92 -13.72 20.50
N ALA A 108 23.46 -14.35 21.58
CA ALA A 108 22.50 -15.46 21.50
C ALA A 108 21.16 -15.00 20.90
N ASP A 109 20.67 -13.81 21.28
CA ASP A 109 19.43 -13.25 20.73
C ASP A 109 19.56 -12.87 19.25
N LYS A 110 20.78 -12.46 18.84
CA LYS A 110 21.09 -12.26 17.42
C LYS A 110 20.98 -13.57 16.65
N ALA A 111 21.54 -14.65 17.20
CA ALA A 111 21.54 -15.96 16.57
C ALA A 111 20.11 -16.52 16.43
N THR A 112 19.28 -16.38 17.48
CA THR A 112 17.86 -16.81 17.43
C THR A 112 17.08 -16.02 16.39
N TYR A 113 17.22 -14.70 16.34
CA TYR A 113 16.60 -13.86 15.31
C TYR A 113 17.03 -14.26 13.89
N ILE A 114 18.34 -14.40 13.64
CA ILE A 114 18.87 -14.74 12.30
C ILE A 114 18.35 -16.10 11.86
N ASN A 115 18.41 -17.11 12.74
CA ASN A 115 17.93 -18.46 12.43
C ASN A 115 16.43 -18.44 12.08
N TYR A 116 15.62 -17.79 12.92
CA TYR A 116 14.20 -17.65 12.69
C TYR A 116 13.89 -16.92 11.38
N ASN A 117 14.63 -15.84 11.08
CA ASN A 117 14.45 -15.09 9.84
C ASN A 117 14.79 -15.94 8.61
N LYS A 118 15.84 -16.78 8.66
CA LYS A 118 16.17 -17.72 7.56
C LYS A 118 15.04 -18.70 7.30
N ASN A 119 14.52 -19.34 8.34
CA ASN A 119 13.39 -20.27 8.24
C ASN A 119 12.14 -19.58 7.65
N LEU A 120 11.83 -18.36 8.12
CA LEU A 120 10.73 -17.57 7.58
C LEU A 120 10.90 -17.26 6.08
N GLN A 121 12.12 -16.93 5.63
CA GLN A 121 12.36 -16.70 4.19
C GLN A 121 12.17 -17.97 3.37
N GLN A 122 12.56 -19.14 3.90
CA GLN A 122 12.31 -20.43 3.26
C GLN A 122 10.82 -20.73 3.16
N ASP A 123 10.07 -20.54 4.24
CA ASP A 123 8.61 -20.73 4.26
C ASP A 123 7.91 -19.83 3.23
N ILE A 124 8.31 -18.55 3.16
CA ILE A 124 7.78 -17.60 2.16
C ILE A 124 8.10 -18.07 0.74
N LYS A 125 9.31 -18.57 0.49
CA LYS A 125 9.70 -19.10 -0.82
C LYS A 125 8.86 -20.31 -1.20
N ILE A 126 8.63 -21.24 -0.27
CA ILE A 126 7.80 -22.42 -0.47
C ILE A 126 6.37 -22.00 -0.82
N GLU A 127 5.75 -21.13 -0.02
CA GLU A 127 4.36 -20.70 -0.25
C GLU A 127 4.20 -19.95 -1.59
N ARG A 128 5.19 -19.14 -1.98
CA ARG A 128 5.19 -18.50 -3.30
C ARG A 128 5.27 -19.51 -4.43
N ASN A 129 6.13 -20.51 -4.31
CA ASN A 129 6.28 -21.56 -5.32
C ASN A 129 5.01 -22.42 -5.42
N THR A 130 4.39 -22.79 -4.29
CA THR A 130 3.13 -23.54 -4.30
C THR A 130 2.01 -22.73 -4.94
N ASN A 131 1.88 -21.44 -4.59
CA ASN A 131 0.89 -20.56 -5.19
C ASN A 131 1.13 -20.38 -6.69
N TRP A 132 2.39 -20.27 -7.12
CA TRP A 132 2.74 -20.20 -8.54
C TRP A 132 2.39 -21.49 -9.27
N ASN A 133 2.72 -22.65 -8.72
CA ASN A 133 2.39 -23.95 -9.31
C ASN A 133 0.87 -24.13 -9.43
N ASN A 134 0.11 -23.82 -8.38
CA ASN A 134 -1.35 -23.87 -8.41
C ASN A 134 -1.91 -22.92 -9.48
N PHE A 135 -1.37 -21.70 -9.58
CA PHE A 135 -1.74 -20.77 -10.63
C PHE A 135 -1.46 -21.36 -12.02
N LEU A 136 -0.28 -21.97 -12.25
CA LEU A 136 0.03 -22.61 -13.54
C LEU A 136 -0.96 -23.73 -13.89
N THR A 137 -1.43 -24.51 -12.90
CA THR A 137 -2.45 -25.56 -13.15
C THR A 137 -3.82 -25.01 -13.54
N THR A 138 -4.13 -23.76 -13.20
CA THR A 138 -5.38 -23.11 -13.62
C THR A 138 -5.35 -22.54 -15.04
N LEU A 139 -4.19 -22.52 -15.68
CA LEU A 139 -4.05 -21.96 -17.03
C LEU A 139 -4.63 -22.90 -18.08
N SER A 140 -5.32 -22.31 -19.05
CA SER A 140 -5.97 -23.01 -20.14
C SER A 140 -5.53 -22.44 -21.50
N PRO A 141 -5.31 -23.29 -22.52
CA PRO A 141 -5.15 -22.84 -23.90
C PRO A 141 -6.43 -22.21 -24.49
N GLN A 142 -7.60 -22.60 -23.98
CA GLN A 142 -8.91 -22.22 -24.51
C GLN A 142 -9.33 -20.78 -24.15
N ASP A 143 -8.84 -20.23 -23.03
CA ASP A 143 -9.23 -18.90 -22.51
C ASP A 143 -8.16 -17.81 -22.72
N ASN A 144 -7.14 -18.08 -23.56
CA ASN A 144 -5.98 -17.23 -23.81
C ASN A 144 -5.11 -16.92 -22.57
N SER A 145 -5.39 -17.47 -21.39
CA SER A 145 -4.63 -17.22 -20.17
C SER A 145 -3.18 -17.69 -20.29
N LEU A 146 -2.98 -18.88 -20.87
CA LEU A 146 -1.65 -19.45 -21.11
C LEU A 146 -0.79 -18.54 -21.99
N TRP A 147 -1.34 -18.05 -23.11
CA TRP A 147 -0.64 -17.16 -24.04
C TRP A 147 -0.26 -15.81 -23.43
N LYS A 148 -1.11 -15.26 -22.57
CA LYS A 148 -0.81 -14.01 -21.84
C LYS A 148 0.38 -14.20 -20.90
N ILE A 149 0.45 -15.32 -20.19
CA ILE A 149 1.54 -15.63 -19.25
C ILE A 149 2.84 -15.93 -19.99
N THR A 150 2.83 -16.79 -21.01
CA THR A 150 4.04 -17.12 -21.79
C THR A 150 4.62 -15.88 -22.47
N LYS A 151 3.79 -15.00 -23.03
CA LYS A 151 4.22 -13.71 -23.59
C LYS A 151 4.88 -12.81 -22.55
N ASN A 152 4.35 -12.77 -21.33
CA ASN A 152 4.90 -11.94 -20.25
C ASN A 152 6.24 -12.49 -19.71
N ILE A 153 6.42 -13.81 -19.67
CA ILE A 153 7.69 -14.44 -19.28
C ILE A 153 8.76 -14.11 -20.32
N ARG A 154 8.47 -14.32 -21.62
CA ARG A 154 9.41 -14.03 -22.72
C ARG A 154 9.88 -12.57 -22.73
N LYS A 155 8.99 -11.62 -22.42
CA LYS A 155 9.36 -10.19 -22.32
C LYS A 155 10.35 -9.90 -21.18
N LYS A 156 10.33 -10.69 -20.10
CA LYS A 156 11.23 -10.53 -18.96
C LYS A 156 12.59 -11.19 -19.21
N ASP A 157 12.63 -12.32 -19.93
CA ASP A 157 13.87 -13.05 -20.21
C ASP A 157 14.82 -12.28 -21.14
N HIS A 158 14.32 -11.32 -21.93
CA HIS A 158 15.19 -10.42 -22.70
C HIS A 158 16.08 -9.48 -21.82
N PHE A 159 15.96 -9.51 -20.48
CA PHE A 159 16.79 -8.73 -19.55
C PHE A 159 17.85 -9.53 -18.78
N ILE A 160 18.02 -10.84 -19.02
CA ILE A 160 19.07 -11.64 -18.39
C ILE A 160 20.02 -12.15 -19.48
N HIS A 161 21.21 -11.56 -19.54
CA HIS A 161 22.32 -12.01 -20.38
C HIS A 161 22.54 -13.52 -20.23
N SER A 162 22.49 -14.26 -21.35
CA SER A 162 23.02 -15.62 -21.45
C SER A 162 24.53 -15.62 -21.18
N PRO A 163 25.08 -16.52 -20.33
CA PRO A 163 26.52 -16.73 -20.28
C PRO A 163 26.94 -17.47 -21.55
N SER A 164 27.88 -16.89 -22.30
CA SER A 164 28.51 -17.56 -23.43
C SER A 164 29.35 -18.74 -22.93
N SER A 165 29.13 -19.93 -23.50
CA SER A 165 30.09 -21.02 -23.40
C SER A 165 31.36 -20.66 -24.17
N LYS A 166 32.50 -20.68 -23.49
CA LYS A 166 33.80 -21.07 -24.04
C LYS A 166 34.50 -21.93 -23.01
#